data_AF-G4TI23-F1
#
_entry.id   AF-G4TI23-F1
#
_cell.length_a   1.000
_cell.length_b   1.000
_cell.length_c   1.000
_cell.angle_alpha   90.00
_cell.angle_beta   90.00
_cell.angle_gamma   90.00
#
_symmetry.space_group_name_H-M   'P 1'
#
loop_
_entity.id
_entity.type
_entity.pdbx_description
1 polymer ?
#
loop_
_entity_poly.entity_id
_entity_poly.type
_entity_poly.pdbx_seq_one_letter_code
_entity_poly.pdbx_strand_id
1 'polypeptide(L)'
;MGQILFGLSALHARGICHRGLTAECISLVPLFQAPNKSLLKIGRASYHSRILELHRSNNIVDELGEVWTPPEAWAAPEALGRPLEYPLSRDIWATGVILLQMLHGFSIVEQCEDPYSALEHGEPASPGLMDLLKSIFISNRKKSPSCTELTRRLSQISGPIVASGTIPIPGGSKLAPGR
;
A
#
# COMPACT_ATOMS: atom_id res chain seq x y z
N MET A 1 -3.06 4.44 7.84
CA MET A 1 -1.87 4.95 7.12
C MET A 1 -0.58 5.05 7.96
N GLY A 2 -0.57 5.71 9.13
CA GLY A 2 0.68 5.92 9.90
C GLY A 2 1.47 4.64 10.24
N GLN A 3 0.78 3.57 10.65
CA GLN A 3 1.44 2.28 10.91
C GLN A 3 2.03 1.61 9.64
N ILE A 4 1.45 1.85 8.46
CA ILE A 4 2.00 1.35 7.18
C ILE A 4 3.34 2.03 6.90
N LEU A 5 3.38 3.36 6.96
CA LEU A 5 4.61 4.13 6.75
C LEU A 5 5.68 3.77 7.77
N PHE A 6 5.30 3.57 9.03
CA PHE A 6 6.23 3.11 10.06
C PHE A 6 6.81 1.73 9.75
N GLY A 7 5.97 0.75 9.43
CA GLY A 7 6.44 -0.60 9.07
C GLY A 7 7.32 -0.60 7.83
N LEU A 8 6.96 0.17 6.81
CA LEU A 8 7.72 0.32 5.57
C LEU A 8 9.07 1.02 5.82
N SER A 9 9.11 2.02 6.71
CA SER A 9 10.35 2.69 7.09
C SER A 9 11.37 1.72 7.72
N ALA A 10 10.89 0.72 8.47
CA ALA A 10 11.75 -0.30 9.08
C ALA A 10 12.37 -1.25 8.04
N LEU A 11 11.69 -1.50 6.93
CA LEU A 11 12.24 -2.22 5.77
C LEU A 11 13.26 -1.36 5.02
N HIS A 12 12.88 -0.12 4.71
CA HIS A 12 13.71 0.83 3.97
C HIS A 12 15.02 1.16 4.69
N ALA A 13 14.99 1.26 6.02
CA ALA A 13 16.19 1.46 6.85
C ALA A 13 17.24 0.34 6.71
N ARG A 14 16.83 -0.84 6.22
CA ARG A 14 17.72 -1.99 5.94
C ARG A 14 18.03 -2.15 4.45
N GLY A 15 17.66 -1.17 3.63
CA GLY A 15 17.80 -1.25 2.17
C GLY A 15 16.85 -2.24 1.51
N ILE A 16 15.79 -2.67 2.21
CA ILE A 16 14.82 -3.64 1.70
C ILE A 16 13.62 -2.89 1.11
N CYS A 17 13.37 -3.10 -0.17
CA CYS A 17 12.14 -2.70 -0.86
C CYS A 17 11.08 -3.81 -0.68
N HIS A 18 9.81 -3.43 -0.50
CA HIS A 18 8.70 -4.37 -0.42
C HIS A 18 8.41 -5.01 -1.79
N ARG A 19 8.57 -4.26 -2.89
CA ARG A 19 8.52 -4.70 -4.31
C ARG A 19 7.15 -5.04 -4.90
N GLY A 20 6.18 -5.40 -4.07
CA GLY A 20 4.81 -5.67 -4.50
C GLY A 20 3.80 -5.22 -3.46
N LEU A 21 3.96 -4.00 -2.94
CA LEU A 21 3.09 -3.49 -1.89
C LEU A 21 1.70 -3.21 -2.46
N THR A 22 0.70 -3.89 -1.93
CA THR A 22 -0.72 -3.70 -2.26
C THR A 22 -1.54 -3.75 -0.97
N ALA A 23 -2.84 -3.43 -1.04
CA ALA A 23 -3.71 -3.51 0.12
C ALA A 23 -3.81 -4.93 0.71
N GLU A 24 -3.68 -5.98 -0.11
CA GLU A 24 -3.66 -7.38 0.36
C GLU A 24 -2.46 -7.70 1.26
N CYS A 25 -1.38 -6.92 1.15
CA CYS A 25 -0.21 -7.09 1.98
C CYS A 25 -0.42 -6.52 3.40
N ILE A 26 -1.55 -5.85 3.64
CA ILE A 26 -1.85 -5.17 4.90
C ILE A 26 -2.90 -5.96 5.67
N SER A 27 -2.55 -6.41 6.87
CA SER A 27 -3.47 -7.15 7.75
C SER A 27 -3.63 -6.45 9.09
N LEU A 28 -4.86 -6.43 9.61
CA LEU A 28 -5.16 -5.99 10.96
C LEU A 28 -5.23 -7.20 11.90
N VAL A 29 -4.42 -7.19 12.95
CA VAL A 29 -4.33 -8.27 13.93
C VAL A 29 -4.87 -7.76 15.27
N PRO A 30 -5.95 -8.34 15.81
CA PRO A 30 -6.48 -7.96 17.11
C PRO A 30 -5.43 -8.13 18.21
N LEU A 31 -5.36 -7.17 19.13
CA LEU A 31 -4.51 -7.28 20.31
C LEU A 31 -5.25 -8.06 21.42
N PHE A 32 -4.68 -9.20 21.83
CA PHE A 32 -5.27 -10.06 22.85
C PHE A 32 -5.56 -9.32 24.18
N GLN A 33 -4.69 -8.36 24.55
CA GLN A 33 -4.82 -7.57 25.77
C GLN A 33 -5.65 -6.29 25.61
N ALA A 34 -6.09 -5.97 24.39
CA ALA A 34 -6.85 -4.76 24.09
C ALA A 34 -7.85 -5.04 22.95
N PRO A 35 -9.04 -5.58 23.25
CA PRO A 35 -9.99 -6.09 22.25
C PRO A 35 -10.48 -5.04 21.25
N ASN A 36 -10.38 -3.76 21.59
CA ASN A 36 -10.73 -2.63 20.71
C ASN A 36 -9.52 -2.04 19.97
N LYS A 37 -8.35 -2.70 20.02
CA LYS A 37 -7.14 -2.25 19.35
C LYS A 37 -6.62 -3.37 18.44
N SER A 38 -6.20 -2.97 17.24
CA SER A 38 -5.56 -3.86 16.29
C SER A 38 -4.18 -3.31 15.94
N LEU A 39 -3.23 -4.22 15.72
CA LEU A 39 -1.94 -3.89 15.11
C LEU A 39 -2.00 -4.16 13.63
N LEU A 40 -1.42 -3.24 12.86
CA LEU A 40 -1.18 -3.45 11.45
C LEU A 40 0.09 -4.28 11.24
N LYS A 41 0.01 -5.29 10.39
CA LYS A 41 1.16 -6.06 9.89
C LYS A 41 1.27 -5.91 8.38
N ILE A 42 2.51 -5.78 7.90
CA ILE A 42 2.84 -5.82 6.47
C ILE A 42 3.39 -7.22 6.17
N GLY A 43 2.67 -7.99 5.37
CA GLY A 43 3.06 -9.32 4.89
C GLY A 43 3.67 -9.26 3.48
N ARG A 44 4.13 -10.40 2.95
CA ARG A 44 4.59 -10.55 1.56
C ARG A 44 5.74 -9.61 1.13
N ALA A 45 6.55 -9.14 2.06
CA ALA A 45 7.65 -8.24 1.74
C ALA A 45 8.77 -8.95 0.96
N SER A 46 9.25 -8.33 -0.12
CA SER A 46 10.46 -8.66 -0.87
C SER A 46 10.47 -10.04 -1.56
N TYR A 47 10.57 -11.13 -0.79
CA TYR A 47 10.73 -12.49 -1.33
C TYR A 47 9.50 -12.95 -2.10
N HIS A 48 8.31 -12.57 -1.66
CA HIS A 48 7.07 -12.95 -2.33
C HIS A 48 7.05 -12.51 -3.80
N SER A 49 7.28 -11.22 -4.07
CA SER A 49 7.37 -10.70 -5.44
C SER A 49 8.48 -11.37 -6.25
N ARG A 50 9.64 -11.64 -5.61
CA ARG A 50 10.77 -12.30 -6.26
C ARG A 50 10.45 -13.74 -6.68
N ILE A 51 9.72 -14.48 -5.85
CA ILE A 51 9.28 -15.84 -6.16
C ILE A 51 8.27 -15.82 -7.31
N LEU A 52 7.32 -14.88 -7.31
CA LEU A 52 6.36 -14.72 -8.41
C LEU A 52 7.03 -14.37 -9.74
N GLU A 53 8.06 -13.52 -9.72
CA GLU A 53 8.87 -13.22 -10.91
C GLU A 53 9.63 -14.44 -11.41
N LEU A 54 10.29 -15.18 -10.50
CA LEU A 54 10.99 -16.42 -10.87
C LEU A 54 10.02 -17.43 -11.47
N HIS A 55 8.83 -17.56 -10.89
CA HIS A 55 7.80 -18.41 -11.45
C HIS A 55 7.38 -17.95 -12.85
N ARG A 56 7.11 -16.65 -13.08
CA ARG A 56 6.78 -16.12 -14.41
C ARG A 56 7.83 -16.43 -15.48
N SER A 57 9.10 -16.54 -15.09
CA SER A 57 10.19 -16.87 -16.02
C SER A 57 10.46 -18.37 -16.19
N ASN A 58 10.02 -19.23 -15.26
CA ASN A 58 10.41 -20.64 -15.23
C ASN A 58 9.22 -21.63 -15.18
N ASN A 59 7.99 -21.13 -15.04
CA ASN A 59 6.76 -21.91 -14.88
C ASN A 59 6.89 -23.04 -13.81
N ILE A 60 7.20 -22.64 -12.57
CA ILE A 60 7.56 -23.60 -11.48
C ILE A 60 6.36 -24.45 -11.05
N VAL A 61 5.14 -23.92 -11.15
CA VAL A 61 3.88 -24.61 -10.84
C VAL A 61 2.88 -24.38 -11.97
N ASP A 62 1.86 -25.22 -12.11
CA ASP A 62 0.89 -25.06 -13.20
C ASP A 62 -0.17 -23.98 -12.88
N GLU A 63 -0.48 -23.78 -11.60
CA GLU A 63 -1.47 -22.81 -11.15
C GLU A 63 -0.91 -21.93 -10.03
N LEU A 64 -1.01 -20.61 -10.22
CA LEU A 64 -0.84 -19.61 -9.17
C LEU A 64 -2.20 -19.03 -8.83
N GLY A 65 -2.43 -18.76 -7.54
CA GLY A 65 -3.55 -17.92 -7.14
C GLY A 65 -3.44 -16.53 -7.79
N GLU A 66 -4.58 -15.93 -8.11
CA GLU A 66 -4.62 -14.57 -8.66
C GLU A 66 -3.96 -13.60 -7.68
N VAL A 67 -2.93 -12.90 -8.17
CA VAL A 67 -2.27 -11.82 -7.44
C VAL A 67 -2.75 -10.53 -8.07
N TRP A 68 -3.47 -9.72 -7.29
CA TRP A 68 -3.92 -8.44 -7.80
C TRP A 68 -2.73 -7.53 -8.16
N THR A 69 -2.73 -7.02 -9.38
CA THR A 69 -1.80 -6.00 -9.86
C THR A 69 -2.57 -4.77 -10.30
N PRO A 70 -2.12 -3.55 -9.96
CA PRO A 70 -2.75 -2.35 -10.48
C PRO A 70 -2.62 -2.29 -12.01
N PRO A 71 -3.58 -1.64 -12.70
CA PRO A 71 -3.44 -1.30 -14.12
C PRO A 71 -2.15 -0.52 -14.39
N GLU A 72 -1.66 -0.60 -15.63
CA GLU A 72 -0.39 0.03 -16.02
C GLU A 72 -0.35 1.54 -15.72
N ALA A 73 -1.46 2.25 -15.96
CA ALA A 73 -1.61 3.68 -15.67
C ALA A 73 -1.49 4.03 -14.17
N TRP A 74 -1.69 3.04 -13.29
CA TRP A 74 -1.54 3.17 -11.84
C TRP A 74 -0.18 2.72 -11.33
N ALA A 75 0.65 2.11 -12.19
CA ALA A 75 1.99 1.70 -11.83
C ALA A 75 2.91 2.91 -11.65
N ALA A 76 3.90 2.76 -10.77
CA ALA A 76 4.92 3.78 -10.61
C ALA A 76 5.67 4.00 -11.95
N PRO A 77 6.03 5.24 -12.32
CA PRO A 77 6.74 5.51 -13.58
C PRO A 77 8.04 4.69 -13.73
N GLU A 78 8.70 4.39 -12.62
CA GLU A 78 9.90 3.55 -12.61
C GLU A 78 9.61 2.08 -12.89
N ALA A 79 8.39 1.60 -12.61
CA ALA A 79 7.90 0.27 -12.99
C ALA A 79 7.79 0.10 -14.50
N LEU A 80 7.35 1.16 -15.20
CA LEU A 80 7.18 1.13 -16.65
C LEU A 80 8.52 1.18 -17.38
N GLY A 81 9.40 2.12 -17.01
CA GLY A 81 10.67 2.30 -17.70
C GLY A 81 11.74 1.26 -17.36
N ARG A 82 11.73 0.72 -16.13
CA ARG A 82 12.80 -0.16 -15.63
C ARG A 82 12.24 -1.23 -14.69
N PRO A 83 11.42 -2.17 -15.17
CA PRO A 83 10.64 -3.10 -14.34
C PRO A 83 11.47 -3.87 -13.31
N LEU A 84 12.72 -4.21 -13.63
CA LEU A 84 13.63 -4.96 -12.75
C LEU A 84 14.36 -4.11 -11.70
N GLU A 85 14.31 -2.78 -11.78
CA GLU A 85 14.83 -1.91 -10.72
C GLU A 85 13.78 -1.72 -9.63
N TYR A 86 14.08 -2.05 -8.37
CA TYR A 86 13.15 -1.88 -7.26
C TYR A 86 13.60 -0.75 -6.32
N PRO A 87 13.50 0.53 -6.73
CA PRO A 87 13.81 1.64 -5.86
C PRO A 87 12.78 1.73 -4.73
N LEU A 88 13.18 2.29 -3.59
CA LEU A 88 12.28 2.52 -2.46
C LEU A 88 11.10 3.43 -2.83
N SER A 89 11.26 4.31 -3.83
CA SER A 89 10.20 5.18 -4.35
C SER A 89 9.00 4.42 -4.91
N ARG A 90 9.17 3.17 -5.37
CA ARG A 90 8.03 2.33 -5.80
C ARG A 90 7.12 1.98 -4.64
N ASP A 91 7.68 1.65 -3.48
CA ASP A 91 6.85 1.39 -2.31
C ASP A 91 6.14 2.66 -1.86
N ILE A 92 6.81 3.83 -1.98
CA ILE A 92 6.19 5.13 -1.69
C ILE A 92 5.00 5.37 -2.62
N TRP A 93 5.15 5.18 -3.93
CA TRP A 93 4.05 5.28 -4.90
C TRP A 93 2.89 4.34 -4.52
N ALA A 94 3.20 3.07 -4.24
CA ALA A 94 2.20 2.09 -3.83
C ALA A 94 1.46 2.48 -2.53
N THR A 95 2.15 3.13 -1.57
CA THR A 95 1.46 3.68 -0.39
C THR A 95 0.46 4.79 -0.74
N GLY A 96 0.72 5.57 -1.79
CA GLY A 96 -0.22 6.56 -2.31
C GLY A 96 -1.45 5.90 -2.89
N VAL A 97 -1.29 4.85 -3.70
CA VAL A 97 -2.41 4.07 -4.25
C VAL A 97 -3.26 3.46 -3.14
N ILE A 98 -2.63 2.86 -2.13
CA ILE A 98 -3.33 2.31 -0.96
C ILE A 98 -4.08 3.42 -0.20
N LEU A 99 -3.48 4.62 -0.07
CA LEU A 99 -4.14 5.74 0.59
C LEU A 99 -5.37 6.23 -0.20
N LEU A 100 -5.29 6.30 -1.53
CA LEU A 100 -6.46 6.60 -2.37
C LEU A 100 -7.55 5.53 -2.20
N GLN A 101 -7.19 4.25 -2.19
CA GLN A 101 -8.13 3.16 -1.93
C GLN A 101 -8.74 3.21 -0.52
N MET A 102 -8.00 3.68 0.48
CA MET A 102 -8.54 3.91 1.83
C MET A 102 -9.55 5.05 1.88
N LEU A 103 -9.41 6.07 1.01
CA LEU A 103 -10.30 7.24 0.96
C LEU A 103 -11.55 6.99 0.13
N HIS A 104 -11.41 6.31 -1.01
CA HIS A 104 -12.48 6.17 -2.01
C HIS A 104 -12.96 4.72 -2.21
N GLY A 105 -12.33 3.75 -1.55
CA GLY A 105 -12.57 2.32 -1.75
C GLY A 105 -11.71 1.70 -2.86
N PHE A 106 -11.71 0.37 -2.97
CA PHE A 106 -10.85 -0.35 -3.92
C PHE A 106 -11.19 -0.08 -5.39
N SER A 107 -12.47 0.13 -5.69
CA SER A 107 -12.96 0.36 -7.05
C SER A 107 -12.48 1.68 -7.67
N ILE A 108 -11.82 2.56 -6.91
CA ILE A 108 -11.25 3.80 -7.45
C ILE A 108 -10.27 3.52 -8.60
N VAL A 109 -9.58 2.39 -8.56
CA VAL A 109 -8.61 1.97 -9.59
C VAL A 109 -9.29 1.60 -10.91
N GLU A 110 -10.57 1.24 -10.88
CA GLU A 110 -11.39 0.92 -12.06
C GLU A 110 -12.20 2.15 -12.54
N GLN A 111 -12.47 3.09 -11.63
CA GLN A 111 -13.28 4.28 -11.90
C GLN A 111 -12.48 5.46 -12.44
N CYS A 112 -11.17 5.47 -12.19
CA CYS A 112 -10.27 6.54 -12.60
C CYS A 112 -9.14 5.98 -13.47
N GLU A 113 -8.78 6.71 -14.53
CA GLU A 113 -7.77 6.28 -15.49
C GLU A 113 -6.39 6.12 -14.83
N ASP A 114 -6.04 7.06 -13.96
CA ASP A 114 -4.73 7.12 -13.30
C ASP A 114 -4.83 7.72 -11.87
N PRO A 115 -3.76 7.66 -11.06
CA PRO A 115 -3.77 8.22 -9.71
C PRO A 115 -3.99 9.73 -9.67
N TYR A 116 -3.67 10.48 -10.73
CA TYR A 116 -3.84 11.93 -10.78
C TYR A 116 -5.33 12.30 -10.93
N SER A 117 -6.06 11.62 -11.81
CA SER A 117 -7.52 11.74 -11.93
C SER A 117 -8.23 11.34 -10.64
N ALA A 118 -7.71 10.34 -9.92
CA ALA A 118 -8.22 9.94 -8.61
C ALA A 118 -8.00 11.00 -7.50
N LEU A 119 -7.00 11.89 -7.62
CA LEU A 119 -6.84 13.02 -6.68
C LEU A 119 -7.96 14.07 -6.82
N GLU A 120 -8.60 14.12 -7.97
CA GLU A 120 -9.69 15.05 -8.27
C GLU A 120 -11.06 14.39 -8.11
N HIS A 121 -11.09 13.11 -7.70
CA HIS A 121 -12.31 12.33 -7.62
C HIS A 121 -13.03 12.51 -6.27
N GLY A 122 -14.35 12.78 -6.34
CA GLY A 122 -15.22 12.83 -5.17
C GLY A 122 -15.07 14.10 -4.33
N GLU A 123 -15.40 13.99 -3.04
CA GLU A 123 -15.32 15.12 -2.11
C GLU A 123 -13.86 15.50 -1.83
N PRO A 124 -13.52 16.81 -1.83
CA PRO A 124 -12.15 17.26 -1.62
C PRO A 124 -11.68 16.90 -0.22
N ALA A 125 -10.58 16.14 -0.15
CA ALA A 125 -9.89 15.90 1.10
C ALA A 125 -9.28 17.20 1.66
N SER A 126 -8.87 17.18 2.94
CA SER A 126 -8.24 18.36 3.55
C SER A 126 -7.00 18.81 2.76
N PRO A 127 -6.72 20.12 2.67
CA PRO A 127 -5.59 20.63 1.88
C PRO A 127 -4.26 19.95 2.22
N GLY A 128 -4.00 19.73 3.51
CA GLY A 128 -2.78 19.05 3.96
C GLY A 128 -2.68 17.59 3.50
N LEU A 129 -3.80 16.86 3.45
CA LEU A 129 -3.83 15.49 2.94
C LEU A 129 -3.62 15.45 1.43
N MET A 130 -4.21 16.41 0.70
CA MET A 130 -3.99 16.57 -0.74
C MET A 130 -2.53 16.89 -1.06
N ASP A 131 -1.90 17.78 -0.31
CA ASP A 131 -0.47 18.09 -0.46
C ASP A 131 0.42 16.88 -0.14
N LEU A 132 0.01 16.04 0.80
CA LEU A 132 0.71 14.78 1.10
C LEU A 132 0.59 13.80 -0.07
N LEU A 133 -0.62 13.56 -0.58
CA LEU A 133 -0.86 12.69 -1.73
C LEU A 133 -0.12 13.16 -2.99
N LYS A 134 -0.19 14.46 -3.32
CA LYS A 134 0.55 15.05 -4.46
C LYS A 134 2.06 14.85 -4.33
N SER A 135 2.60 14.89 -3.11
CA SER A 135 4.04 14.65 -2.89
C SER A 135 4.45 13.18 -3.06
N ILE A 136 3.51 12.23 -2.90
CA ILE A 136 3.76 10.81 -3.13
C ILE A 136 3.84 10.53 -4.64
N PHE A 137 2.92 11.09 -5.43
CA PHE A 137 2.83 10.90 -6.89
C PHE A 137 3.80 11.80 -7.69
N ILE A 138 5.01 12.00 -7.16
CA ILE A 138 6.09 12.69 -7.88
C ILE A 138 6.85 11.66 -8.73
N SER A 139 6.85 11.82 -10.04
CA SER A 139 7.52 10.89 -10.99
C SER A 139 9.06 10.86 -10.88
N ASN A 140 9.66 11.72 -10.06
CA ASN A 140 11.10 11.82 -9.89
C ASN A 140 11.57 11.12 -8.60
N ARG A 141 12.26 9.98 -8.76
CA ARG A 141 12.92 9.23 -7.70
C ARG A 141 13.67 10.06 -6.66
N LYS A 142 14.46 11.05 -7.11
CA LYS A 142 15.29 11.88 -6.22
C LYS A 142 14.46 12.84 -5.37
N LYS A 143 13.23 13.12 -5.79
CA LYS A 143 12.27 14.00 -5.12
C LYS A 143 11.20 13.21 -4.34
N SER A 144 11.19 11.89 -4.46
CA SER A 144 10.23 11.04 -3.75
C SER A 144 10.49 11.15 -2.23
N PRO A 145 9.46 11.43 -1.42
CA PRO A 145 9.62 11.57 0.03
C PRO A 145 9.94 10.22 0.67
N SER A 146 10.68 10.23 1.78
CA SER A 146 10.91 9.02 2.58
C SER A 146 9.67 8.66 3.42
N CYS A 147 9.57 7.39 3.83
CA CYS A 147 8.54 6.96 4.79
C CYS A 147 8.57 7.76 6.09
N THR A 148 9.75 8.16 6.56
CA THR A 148 9.92 8.96 7.77
C THR A 148 9.36 10.37 7.59
N GLU A 149 9.61 11.01 6.46
CA GLU A 149 9.06 12.33 6.14
C GLU A 149 7.53 12.30 5.99
N LEU A 150 7.00 11.28 5.30
CA LEU A 150 5.56 11.09 5.18
C LEU A 150 4.89 10.84 6.54
N THR A 151 5.53 10.07 7.43
CA THR A 151 5.02 9.84 8.79
C THR A 151 4.96 11.14 9.58
N ARG A 152 6.03 11.96 9.50
CA ARG A 152 6.09 13.27 10.15
C ARG A 152 4.97 14.18 9.65
N ARG A 153 4.80 14.33 8.34
CA ARG A 153 3.74 15.15 7.75
C ARG A 153 2.34 14.64 8.09
N LEU A 154 2.12 13.33 8.05
CA LEU A 154 0.84 12.73 8.44
C LEU A 154 0.50 13.03 9.91
N SER A 155 1.47 13.00 10.82
CA SER A 155 1.23 13.35 12.23
C SER A 155 0.85 14.82 12.46
N GLN A 156 1.21 15.71 11.52
CA GLN A 156 0.80 17.11 11.55
C GLN A 156 -0.62 17.31 10.99
N ILE A 157 -1.08 16.41 10.13
CA ILE A 157 -2.42 16.46 9.51
C ILE A 157 -3.44 15.72 10.39
N SER A 158 -3.07 14.58 10.96
CA SER A 158 -3.93 13.82 11.86
C SER A 158 -4.00 14.51 13.22
N GLY A 159 -5.20 14.96 13.60
CA GLY A 159 -5.53 15.23 15.00
C GLY A 159 -5.41 13.96 15.87
N PRO A 160 -5.65 14.06 17.19
CA PRO A 160 -5.68 12.88 18.05
C PRO A 160 -6.62 11.85 17.43
N ILE A 161 -6.12 10.62 17.22
CA ILE A 161 -6.93 9.49 16.77
C ILE A 161 -7.94 9.23 17.88
N VAL A 162 -9.10 9.88 17.82
CA VAL A 162 -10.25 9.49 18.61
C VAL A 162 -10.56 8.09 18.11
N ALA A 163 -10.29 7.09 18.95
CA ALA A 163 -10.66 5.71 18.68
C ALA A 163 -12.19 5.66 18.64
N SER A 164 -12.76 6.03 17.49
CA SER A 164 -14.15 5.80 17.20
C SER A 164 -14.34 4.30 17.11
N GLY A 165 -15.43 3.82 17.69
CA GLY A 165 -15.64 2.45 18.12
C GLY A 165 -15.29 1.38 17.08
N THR A 166 -15.08 0.17 17.60
CA THR A 166 -14.77 -1.06 16.87
C THR A 166 -15.54 -1.13 15.56
N ILE A 167 -14.84 -1.05 14.42
CA ILE A 167 -15.42 -1.39 13.12
C ILE A 167 -15.76 -2.89 13.21
N PRO A 168 -17.03 -3.30 13.10
CA PRO A 168 -17.36 -4.72 13.06
C PRO A 168 -16.81 -5.27 11.75
N ILE A 169 -15.64 -5.91 11.81
CA ILE A 169 -15.12 -6.72 10.72
C ILE A 169 -15.75 -8.11 10.87
N PRO A 170 -16.58 -8.58 9.92
CA PRO A 170 -17.08 -9.94 9.94
C PRO A 170 -15.89 -10.91 9.99
N GLY A 171 -15.90 -11.84 10.94
CA GLY A 171 -14.81 -12.81 11.09
C GLY A 171 -14.56 -13.53 9.76
N GLY A 172 -13.29 -13.55 9.33
CA GLY A 172 -12.89 -14.17 8.07
C GLY A 172 -13.46 -15.59 7.97
N SER A 173 -14.12 -15.88 6.85
CA SER A 173 -14.62 -17.21 6.55
C SER A 173 -13.47 -18.20 6.63
N LYS A 174 -13.59 -19.21 7.50
CA LYS A 174 -12.68 -20.35 7.49
C LYS A 174 -12.80 -20.99 6.10
N LEU A 175 -11.75 -20.89 5.29
CA LEU A 175 -11.58 -21.73 4.11
C LEU A 175 -11.68 -23.18 4.60
N ALA A 176 -12.75 -23.86 4.20
CA ALA A 176 -12.89 -25.29 4.45
C ALA A 176 -11.73 -26.00 3.73
N PRO A 177 -11.06 -26.97 4.36
CA PRO A 177 -10.07 -27.77 3.66
C PRO A 177 -10.77 -28.48 2.50
N GLY A 178 -10.33 -28.19 1.28
CA GLY A 178 -10.75 -28.91 0.09
C GLY A 178 -10.48 -30.40 0.27
N ARG A 179 -11.47 -31.23 -0.06
CA ARG A 179 -11.37 -32.68 -0.10
C ARG A 179 -10.44 -33.14 -1.23
#